data_AF-A0A1H0UIR0-F1
#
_entry.id   AF-A0A1H0UIR0-F1
#
_cell.length_a   1.000
_cell.length_b   1.000
_cell.length_c   1.000
_cell.angle_alpha   90.00
_cell.angle_beta   90.00
_cell.angle_gamma   90.00
#
_symmetry.space_group_name_H-M   'P 1'
#
loop_
_entity.id
_entity.type
_entity.pdbx_description
1 polymer ?
#
loop_
_entity_poly.entity_id
_entity_poly.type
_entity_poly.pdbx_seq_one_letter_code
_entity_poly.pdbx_strand_id
1 'polypeptide(L)'
;MTLQKNRPFGGPAHWDDVEIGDAVHLRRGGRIEYAGRVDNRTADGAVVWVLSDGGRRQLFHVADGFELIVADPEGARHADN
;
A
#
# COMPACT_ATOMS: atom_id res chain seq x y z
N MET A 1 7.25 24.04 12.01
CA MET A 1 5.97 23.96 11.27
C MET A 1 6.09 22.81 10.29
N THR A 2 5.49 21.68 10.63
CA THR A 2 5.55 20.45 9.84
C THR A 2 4.73 20.66 8.57
N LEU A 3 5.37 20.45 7.41
CA LEU A 3 4.76 20.60 6.10
C LEU A 3 3.70 19.50 5.94
N GLN A 4 2.45 19.82 6.27
CA GLN A 4 1.30 18.98 6.00
C GLN A 4 1.15 18.88 4.47
N LYS A 5 1.68 17.80 3.91
CA LYS A 5 1.46 17.42 2.51
C LYS A 5 -0.01 17.06 2.33
N ASN A 6 -0.82 18.08 2.05
CA ASN A 6 -2.13 17.95 1.45
C ASN A 6 -1.98 17.31 0.06
N ARG A 7 -1.87 15.98 -0.01
CA ARG A 7 -1.97 15.24 -1.27
C ARG A 7 -3.44 14.94 -1.53
N PRO A 8 -3.93 15.14 -2.78
CA PRO A 8 -5.30 14.81 -3.13
C PRO A 8 -5.51 13.30 -2.94
N PHE A 9 -6.35 12.94 -1.96
CA PHE A 9 -6.86 11.59 -1.74
C PHE A 9 -7.66 11.19 -2.98
N GLY A 10 -7.07 10.35 -3.82
CA GLY A 10 -7.64 9.95 -5.12
C GLY A 10 -6.63 9.64 -6.23
N GLY A 11 -5.33 9.85 -6.00
CA GLY A 11 -4.27 9.35 -6.88
C GLY A 11 -3.81 7.93 -6.50
N PRO A 12 -3.24 7.15 -7.43
CA PRO A 12 -2.64 5.85 -7.08
C PRO A 12 -1.66 6.06 -5.92
N ALA A 13 -1.82 5.28 -4.85
CA ALA A 13 -0.90 5.35 -3.73
C ALA A 13 0.50 5.01 -4.27
N HIS A 14 1.43 5.93 -4.07
CA HIS A 14 2.80 5.69 -4.49
C HIS A 14 3.34 4.60 -3.57
N TRP A 15 4.11 3.65 -4.12
CA TRP A 15 4.72 2.56 -3.36
C TRP A 15 5.64 3.08 -2.24
N ASP A 16 6.07 4.34 -2.36
CA ASP A 16 6.82 5.07 -1.35
C ASP A 16 6.00 5.48 -0.12
N ASP A 17 4.68 5.64 -0.25
CA ASP A 17 3.79 6.01 0.85
C ASP A 17 3.47 4.87 1.80
N VAL A 18 3.87 3.68 1.41
CA VAL A 18 3.50 2.44 2.07
C VAL A 18 4.55 2.09 3.10
N GLU A 19 4.08 1.90 4.33
CA GLU A 19 4.92 1.49 5.45
C GLU A 19 4.88 -0.02 5.67
N ILE A 20 5.94 -0.56 6.27
CA ILE A 20 5.98 -1.97 6.67
C ILE A 20 4.92 -2.18 7.77
N GLY A 21 4.05 -3.16 7.56
CA GLY A 21 2.91 -3.49 8.42
C GLY A 21 1.58 -2.96 7.90
N ASP A 22 1.59 -2.06 6.92
CA ASP A 22 0.37 -1.47 6.35
C ASP A 22 -0.40 -2.48 5.50
N ALA A 23 -1.73 -2.42 5.57
CA ALA A 23 -2.59 -3.29 4.77
C ALA A 23 -2.71 -2.72 3.36
N VAL A 24 -2.42 -3.53 2.34
CA VAL A 24 -2.38 -3.09 0.96
C VAL A 24 -3.09 -4.06 0.02
N HIS A 25 -3.69 -3.50 -1.02
CA HIS A 25 -4.28 -4.21 -2.13
C HIS A 25 -3.50 -3.88 -3.40
N LEU A 26 -2.93 -4.90 -4.04
CA LEU A 26 -2.36 -4.76 -5.38
C LEU A 26 -3.43 -5.05 -6.41
N ARG A 27 -3.63 -4.08 -7.30
CA ARG A 27 -4.47 -4.22 -8.49
C ARG A 27 -3.64 -4.21 -9.76
N ARG A 28 -4.11 -4.93 -10.78
CA ARG A 28 -3.56 -4.89 -12.13
C ARG A 28 -4.70 -4.87 -13.13
N GLY A 29 -4.73 -3.86 -14.01
CA GLY A 29 -5.77 -3.75 -15.04
C GLY A 29 -7.19 -3.68 -14.45
N GLY A 30 -7.36 -3.00 -13.31
CA GLY A 30 -8.67 -2.75 -12.70
C GLY A 30 -9.23 -3.87 -11.81
N ARG A 31 -8.48 -4.95 -11.57
CA ARG A 31 -8.86 -6.04 -10.66
C ARG A 31 -7.84 -6.20 -9.54
N ILE A 32 -8.31 -6.50 -8.33
CA ILE A 32 -7.46 -6.79 -7.17
C ILE A 32 -6.86 -8.17 -7.41
N GLU A 33 -5.57 -8.21 -7.68
CA GLU A 33 -4.83 -9.45 -7.90
C GLU A 33 -4.34 -10.04 -6.57
N TYR A 34 -4.06 -9.16 -5.60
CA TYR A 34 -3.52 -9.58 -4.32
C TYR A 34 -3.87 -8.61 -3.20
N ALA A 35 -4.11 -9.16 -2.01
CA ALA A 35 -4.39 -8.41 -0.80
C ALA A 35 -3.55 -8.97 0.34
N GLY A 36 -2.98 -8.09 1.17
CA GLY A 36 -2.17 -8.51 2.31
C GLY A 36 -1.61 -7.31 3.05
N ARG A 37 -0.57 -7.53 3.86
CA ARG A 37 0.14 -6.47 4.57
C ARG A 37 1.57 -6.39 4.09
N VAL A 38 2.15 -5.19 4.03
CA VAL A 38 3.57 -5.06 3.67
C VAL A 38 4.42 -5.72 4.76
N ASP A 39 5.16 -6.74 4.38
CA ASP A 39 6.15 -7.42 5.23
C ASP A 39 7.49 -6.67 5.23
N ASN A 40 7.89 -6.18 4.05
CA ASN A 40 9.15 -5.47 3.87
C ASN A 40 9.13 -4.63 2.58
N ARG A 41 10.05 -3.69 2.42
CA ARG A 41 10.29 -2.95 1.15
C ARG A 41 11.77 -2.68 0.93
N THR A 42 12.18 -2.55 -0.33
CA THR A 42 13.53 -2.08 -0.64
C THR A 42 13.64 -0.60 -0.31
N ALA A 43 14.86 -0.16 0.02
CA ALA A 43 15.14 1.24 0.32
C ALA A 43 14.80 2.17 -0.85
N ASP A 44 14.91 1.67 -2.08
CA ASP A 44 14.56 2.39 -3.31
C ASP A 44 13.04 2.46 -3.56
N GLY A 45 12.22 1.69 -2.82
CA GLY A 45 10.77 1.63 -3.01
C GLY A 45 10.32 0.93 -4.30
N ALA A 46 11.26 0.41 -5.11
CA ALA A 46 10.97 -0.32 -6.33
C ALA A 46 10.35 -1.70 -6.10
N VAL A 47 10.61 -2.31 -4.93
CA VAL A 47 10.18 -3.67 -4.58
C VAL A 47 9.56 -3.66 -3.20
N VAL A 48 8.40 -4.31 -3.06
CA VAL A 48 7.73 -4.53 -1.79
C VAL A 48 7.40 -6.01 -1.63
N TRP A 49 7.46 -6.49 -0.40
CA TRP A 49 7.02 -7.81 0.00
C TRP A 49 5.68 -7.65 0.70
N VAL A 50 4.66 -8.37 0.25
CA VAL A 50 3.33 -8.35 0.85
C VAL A 50 2.98 -9.74 1.36
N LEU A 51 2.66 -9.83 2.65
CA LEU A 51 2.20 -11.01 3.35
C LEU A 51 0.68 -11.12 3.26
N SER A 52 0.17 -12.13 2.56
CA SER A 52 -1.23 -12.55 2.65
C SER A 52 -1.59 -13.04 4.04
N ASP A 53 -2.87 -12.94 4.38
CA ASP A 53 -3.46 -13.52 5.59
C ASP A 53 -3.14 -15.03 5.76
N GLY A 54 -3.05 -15.76 4.65
CA GLY A 54 -2.64 -17.17 4.61
C GLY A 54 -1.14 -17.43 4.86
N GLY A 55 -0.36 -16.44 5.33
CA GLY A 55 1.06 -16.58 5.67
C GLY A 55 2.01 -16.67 4.46
N ARG A 56 1.51 -16.41 3.25
CA ARG A 56 2.32 -16.39 2.03
C ARG A 56 2.81 -14.97 1.80
N ARG A 57 4.12 -14.77 1.73
CA ARG A 57 4.71 -13.50 1.29
C ARG A 57 4.98 -13.53 -0.19
N GLN A 58 4.63 -12.46 -0.89
CA GLN A 58 4.85 -12.31 -2.32
C GLN A 58 5.59 -11.00 -2.60
N LEU A 59 6.63 -11.09 -3.43
CA LEU A 59 7.43 -9.95 -3.86
C LEU A 59 6.76 -9.33 -5.09
N PHE A 60 6.61 -8.02 -5.08
CA PHE A 60 6.11 -7.26 -6.21
C PHE A 60 7.05 -6.12 -6.56
N HIS A 61 7.09 -5.78 -7.84
CA HIS A 61 7.95 -4.74 -8.38
C HIS A 61 7.08 -3.66 -9.04
N VAL A 62 7.40 -2.37 -8.81
CA VAL A 62 6.65 -1.24 -9.38
C VAL A 62 6.62 -1.28 -10.92
N ALA A 63 7.71 -1.73 -11.54
CA ALA A 63 7.84 -1.92 -12.99
C ALA A 63 6.95 -3.02 -13.60
N ASP A 64 6.33 -3.90 -12.79
CA ASP A 64 5.37 -4.90 -13.32
C ASP A 64 4.04 -4.24 -13.74
N GLY A 65 3.82 -2.98 -13.34
CA GLY A 65 2.58 -2.24 -13.61
C GLY A 65 1.48 -2.57 -12.61
N PHE A 66 1.83 -3.07 -11.43
CA PHE A 66 0.89 -3.16 -10.32
C PHE A 66 0.65 -1.79 -9.72
N GLU A 67 -0.61 -1.51 -9.43
CA GLU A 67 -0.99 -0.35 -8.64
C GLU A 67 -1.23 -0.83 -7.21
N LEU A 68 -0.43 -0.31 -6.29
CA LEU A 68 -0.57 -0.59 -4.88
C LEU A 68 -1.54 0.43 -4.28
N ILE A 69 -2.53 -0.05 -3.54
CA ILE A 69 -3.50 0.77 -2.84
C ILE A 69 -3.35 0.44 -1.36
N VAL A 70 -3.04 1.44 -0.56
CA VAL A 70 -3.14 1.32 0.90
C VAL A 70 -4.61 1.12 1.24
N ALA A 71 -4.92 -0.06 1.80
CA ALA A 71 -6.18 -0.33 2.44
C ALA A 71 -6.15 0.40 3.77
N ASP A 72 -6.32 1.71 3.66
CA ASP A 72 -6.29 2.61 4.78
C ASP A 72 -7.23 2.07 5.89
N PRO A 73 -6.72 1.89 7.13
CA PRO A 73 -7.54 1.46 8.25
C PRO A 73 -8.36 2.62 8.86
N GLU A 74 -8.43 3.81 8.25
CA GLU A 74 -9.19 4.99 8.70
C GLU A 74 -10.71 4.81 8.57
N GLY A 75 -11.21 3.60 8.34
CA GLY A 75 -12.55 3.22 8.78
C GLY A 75 -12.69 3.13 10.31
N ALA A 76 -11.59 3.13 11.08
CA ALA A 76 -11.63 2.84 12.52
C ALA A 76 -11.35 4.04 13.46
N ARG A 77 -10.91 5.22 12.98
CA ARG A 77 -10.45 6.28 13.91
C ARG A 77 -10.73 7.75 13.57
N HIS A 78 -11.52 8.09 12.55
CA HIS A 78 -11.88 9.49 12.31
C HIS A 78 -13.23 9.87 12.94
N ALA A 79 -13.14 10.39 14.19
CA ALA A 79 -14.01 11.36 14.87
C ALA A 79 -15.53 11.10 14.88
N ASP A 80 -16.16 10.69 15.99
CA ASP A 80 -16.44 11.54 17.17
C ASP A 80 -16.73 13.00 16.79
N ASN A 81 -18.01 13.29 16.48
CA ASN A 81 -18.65 14.59 16.71
C ASN A 81 -20.18 14.45 16.70
#